data_AF-A0AA90H3Z1-F1
#
_entry.id   AF-A0AA90H3Z1-F1
#
_cell.length_a   1.000
_cell.length_b   1.000
_cell.length_c   1.000
_cell.angle_alpha   90.00
_cell.angle_beta   90.00
_cell.angle_gamma   90.00
#
_symmetry.space_group_name_H-M   'P 1'
#
loop_
_entity.id
_entity.type
_entity.pdbx_description
1 polymer ?
#
loop_
_entity_poly.entity_id
_entity_poly.type
_entity_poly.pdbx_seq_one_letter_code
_entity_poly.pdbx_strand_id
1 'polypeptide(L)'
;MGTETTGSTVDELERAPLAADPDVVLADLAGMLRELLEEYGLDDAEITRATTFHDDLELESVDLVSLSGTMREHYGDRVNFAAFIADLELDEIIALTVGQLVDHVVASLRATERG
;
A
#
# COMPACT_ATOMS: atom_id res chain seq x y z
N MET A 1 25.33 9.00 -42.72
CA MET A 1 24.12 9.79 -42.46
C MET A 1 23.19 8.91 -41.67
N GLY A 2 22.94 9.28 -40.41
CA GLY A 2 22.28 8.43 -39.40
C GLY A 2 23.00 8.51 -38.05
N THR A 3 23.25 9.71 -37.56
CA THR A 3 23.62 9.96 -36.17
C THR A 3 22.38 9.89 -35.29
N GLU A 4 22.52 9.19 -34.17
CA GLU A 4 21.91 9.47 -32.85
C GLU A 4 20.38 9.48 -32.73
N THR A 5 19.86 8.60 -31.86
CA THR A 5 19.11 9.04 -30.68
C THR A 5 19.21 7.97 -29.59
N THR A 6 19.93 8.35 -28.55
CA THR A 6 19.93 7.77 -27.21
C THR A 6 18.57 8.02 -26.53
N GLY A 7 18.11 7.08 -25.71
CA GLY A 7 16.91 7.19 -24.88
C GLY A 7 16.32 5.79 -24.62
N SER A 8 16.29 5.24 -23.41
CA SER A 8 16.61 5.74 -22.10
C SER A 8 17.17 4.59 -21.28
N THR A 9 18.42 4.76 -20.83
CA THR A 9 18.91 4.12 -19.61
C THR A 9 18.49 5.03 -18.45
N VAL A 10 17.23 4.93 -18.06
CA VAL A 10 16.71 5.33 -16.73
C VAL A 10 15.70 4.22 -16.44
N ASP A 11 15.75 3.39 -15.41
CA ASP A 11 16.02 3.62 -14.01
C ASP A 11 16.05 2.23 -13.34
N GLU A 12 17.20 1.60 -13.15
CA GLU A 12 17.27 0.24 -12.54
C GLU A 12 18.08 0.23 -11.23
N LEU A 13 18.82 1.31 -10.94
CA LEU A 13 19.67 1.43 -9.76
C LEU A 13 19.22 2.55 -8.79
N GLU A 14 18.08 3.19 -9.05
CA GLU A 14 17.44 4.21 -8.20
C GLU A 14 16.07 3.75 -7.65
N ARG A 15 15.78 2.44 -7.67
CA ARG A 15 14.49 1.86 -7.23
C ARG A 15 14.26 1.79 -5.70
N ALA A 16 15.16 2.33 -4.89
CA ALA A 16 15.04 2.31 -3.42
C ALA A 16 14.22 3.49 -2.84
N PRO A 17 14.43 4.78 -3.20
CA PRO A 17 13.67 5.89 -2.63
C PRO A 17 12.18 5.92 -3.01
N LEU A 18 11.82 5.47 -4.22
CA LEU A 18 10.44 5.52 -4.72
C LEU A 18 9.50 4.55 -3.96
N ALA A 19 10.03 3.46 -3.41
CA ALA A 19 9.21 2.50 -2.66
C ALA A 19 8.67 3.11 -1.35
N ALA A 20 9.37 4.09 -0.77
CA ALA A 20 8.95 4.79 0.45
C ALA A 20 8.28 6.16 0.16
N ASP A 21 7.87 6.41 -1.08
CA ASP A 21 7.05 7.57 -1.42
C ASP A 21 5.58 7.28 -1.09
N PRO A 22 4.90 8.16 -0.33
CA PRO A 22 3.50 7.93 0.06
C PRO A 22 2.55 7.86 -1.13
N ASP A 23 2.86 8.54 -2.24
CA ASP A 23 2.05 8.51 -3.45
C ASP A 23 2.16 7.16 -4.17
N VAL A 24 3.37 6.60 -4.21
CA VAL A 24 3.64 5.27 -4.80
C VAL A 24 2.98 4.18 -3.95
N VAL A 25 3.18 4.24 -2.64
CA VAL A 25 2.55 3.32 -1.68
C VAL A 25 1.04 3.41 -1.76
N LEU A 26 0.46 4.62 -1.82
CA LEU A 26 -0.98 4.79 -2.00
C LEU A 26 -1.48 4.16 -3.31
N ALA A 27 -0.78 4.38 -4.42
CA ALA A 27 -1.15 3.79 -5.71
C ALA A 27 -1.10 2.26 -5.69
N ASP A 28 -0.09 1.69 -5.04
CA ASP A 28 0.09 0.25 -4.90
C ASP A 28 -0.97 -0.37 -3.99
N LEU A 29 -1.24 0.25 -2.82
CA LEU A 29 -2.34 -0.15 -1.94
C LEU A 29 -3.69 -0.01 -2.63
N ALA A 30 -3.94 1.09 -3.33
CA ALA A 30 -5.18 1.26 -4.07
C ALA A 30 -5.32 0.22 -5.19
N GLY A 31 -4.23 -0.26 -5.78
CA GLY A 31 -4.23 -1.41 -6.69
C GLY A 31 -4.69 -2.68 -5.98
N MET A 32 -4.03 -3.04 -4.87
CA MET A 32 -4.38 -4.25 -4.09
C MET A 32 -5.81 -4.21 -3.54
N LEU A 33 -6.25 -3.05 -3.05
CA LEU A 33 -7.62 -2.87 -2.57
C LEU A 33 -8.61 -3.00 -3.72
N ARG A 34 -8.34 -2.46 -4.91
CA ARG A 34 -9.23 -2.62 -6.08
C ARG A 34 -9.40 -4.09 -6.47
N GLU A 35 -8.32 -4.88 -6.41
CA GLU A 35 -8.42 -6.32 -6.68
C GLU A 35 -9.33 -7.03 -5.66
N LEU A 36 -9.26 -6.67 -4.38
CA LEU A 36 -10.17 -7.19 -3.35
C LEU A 36 -11.61 -6.71 -3.56
N LEU A 37 -11.79 -5.43 -3.91
CA LEU A 37 -13.08 -4.78 -4.14
C LEU A 37 -13.76 -5.22 -5.44
N GLU A 38 -13.02 -5.77 -6.39
CA GLU A 38 -13.55 -6.34 -7.63
C GLU A 38 -14.58 -7.45 -7.33
N GLU A 39 -14.32 -8.29 -6.31
CA GLU A 39 -15.26 -9.34 -5.88
C GLU A 39 -16.59 -8.78 -5.35
N TYR A 40 -16.56 -7.52 -4.87
CA TYR A 40 -17.71 -6.79 -4.35
C TYR A 40 -18.33 -5.84 -5.40
N GLY A 41 -17.76 -5.73 -6.61
CA GLY A 41 -18.18 -4.80 -7.66
C GLY A 41 -17.89 -3.33 -7.34
N LEU A 42 -16.87 -3.07 -6.52
CA LEU A 42 -16.43 -1.75 -6.06
C LEU A 42 -15.07 -1.37 -6.67
N ASP A 43 -14.72 -1.92 -7.83
CA ASP A 43 -13.45 -1.66 -8.54
C ASP A 43 -13.28 -0.19 -9.00
N ASP A 44 -14.39 0.54 -9.19
CA ASP A 44 -14.41 1.98 -9.52
C ASP A 44 -14.44 2.88 -8.28
N ALA A 45 -14.39 2.32 -7.06
CA ALA A 45 -14.40 3.10 -5.82
C ALA A 45 -13.20 4.06 -5.76
N GLU A 46 -13.46 5.31 -5.36
CA GLU A 46 -12.42 6.33 -5.24
C GLU A 46 -11.61 6.08 -3.95
N ILE A 47 -10.53 5.31 -4.07
CA ILE A 47 -9.61 5.07 -2.95
C ILE A 47 -8.69 6.28 -2.78
N THR A 48 -8.95 7.06 -1.73
CA THR A 48 -8.11 8.18 -1.32
C THR A 48 -7.51 7.93 0.05
N ARG A 49 -6.56 8.78 0.47
CA ARG A 49 -6.03 8.76 1.84
C ARG A 49 -7.09 8.96 2.94
N ALA A 50 -8.28 9.50 2.60
CA ALA A 50 -9.38 9.71 3.52
C ALA A 50 -10.39 8.55 3.52
N THR A 51 -10.25 7.60 2.59
CA THR A 51 -11.07 6.39 2.50
C THR A 51 -10.83 5.50 3.71
N THR A 52 -11.92 5.03 4.31
CA THR A 52 -11.91 4.19 5.51
C THR A 52 -12.09 2.73 5.13
N PHE A 53 -11.28 1.84 5.72
CA PHE A 53 -11.36 0.40 5.46
C PHE A 53 -12.74 -0.19 5.80
N HIS A 54 -13.35 0.28 6.90
CA HIS A 54 -14.62 -0.26 7.38
C HIS A 54 -15.85 0.49 6.84
N ASP A 55 -15.85 1.82 6.85
CA ASP A 55 -17.05 2.61 6.53
C ASP A 55 -17.24 2.86 5.02
N ASP A 56 -16.13 3.02 4.29
CA ASP A 56 -16.15 3.37 2.85
C ASP A 56 -15.97 2.14 1.96
N LEU A 57 -15.13 1.19 2.41
CA LEU A 57 -14.83 -0.04 1.68
C LEU A 57 -15.54 -1.27 2.22
N GLU A 58 -16.24 -1.15 3.37
CA GLU A 58 -16.99 -2.23 4.01
C GLU A 58 -16.18 -3.53 4.19
N LEU A 59 -14.85 -3.41 4.36
CA LEU A 59 -13.96 -4.57 4.41
C LEU A 59 -14.18 -5.36 5.70
N GLU A 60 -14.30 -6.67 5.56
CA GLU A 60 -14.42 -7.58 6.67
C GLU A 60 -13.06 -7.86 7.31
N SER A 61 -13.10 -8.42 8.53
CA SER A 61 -11.90 -8.86 9.26
C SER A 61 -11.03 -9.82 8.43
N VAL A 62 -11.65 -10.60 7.54
CA VAL A 62 -10.95 -11.53 6.64
C VAL A 62 -10.22 -10.80 5.51
N ASP A 63 -10.82 -9.73 4.96
CA ASP A 63 -10.20 -8.94 3.89
C ASP A 63 -8.95 -8.22 4.39
N LEU A 64 -8.98 -7.71 5.64
CA LEU A 64 -7.81 -7.10 6.28
C LEU A 64 -6.65 -8.11 6.45
N VAL A 65 -6.95 -9.35 6.80
CA VAL A 65 -5.95 -10.42 6.90
C VAL A 65 -5.43 -10.82 5.52
N SER A 66 -6.29 -10.89 4.50
CA SER A 66 -5.90 -11.12 3.11
C SER A 66 -4.96 -10.02 2.61
N LEU A 67 -5.34 -8.75 2.82
CA LEU A 67 -4.53 -7.59 2.47
C LEU A 67 -3.18 -7.62 3.18
N SER A 68 -3.14 -8.02 4.46
CA SER A 68 -1.89 -8.20 5.20
C SER A 68 -0.96 -9.20 4.53
N GLY A 69 -1.53 -10.29 4.00
CA GLY A 69 -0.81 -11.30 3.22
C GLY A 69 -0.20 -10.70 1.96
N THR A 70 -1.02 -10.05 1.14
CA THR A 70 -0.59 -9.43 -0.13
C THR A 70 0.48 -8.37 0.09
N MET A 71 0.30 -7.49 1.09
CA MET A 71 1.30 -6.48 1.45
C MET A 71 2.62 -7.12 1.89
N ARG A 72 2.57 -8.21 2.67
CA ARG A 72 3.78 -8.93 3.07
C ARG A 72 4.45 -9.63 1.89
N GLU A 73 3.72 -10.11 0.90
CA GLU A 73 4.29 -10.67 -0.33
C GLU A 73 4.93 -9.59 -1.20
N HIS A 74 4.32 -8.39 -1.28
CA HIS A 74 4.79 -7.29 -2.10
C HIS A 74 5.97 -6.52 -1.45
N TYR A 75 5.83 -6.10 -0.19
CA TYR A 75 6.83 -5.34 0.56
C TYR A 75 7.79 -6.21 1.38
N GLY A 76 7.53 -7.51 1.49
CA GLY A 76 8.32 -8.45 2.28
C GLY A 76 8.15 -8.27 3.78
N ASP A 77 9.16 -8.69 4.55
CA ASP A 77 9.24 -8.50 6.00
C ASP A 77 9.45 -7.03 6.44
N ARG A 78 9.47 -6.09 5.48
CA ARG A 78 9.62 -4.65 5.77
C ARG A 78 8.34 -4.02 6.31
N VAL A 79 7.19 -4.62 6.04
CA VAL A 79 5.87 -4.14 6.48
C VAL A 79 5.13 -5.31 7.10
N ASN A 80 4.70 -5.15 8.35
CA ASN A 80 3.92 -6.17 9.04
C ASN A 80 2.55 -5.62 9.42
N PHE A 81 1.64 -5.62 8.44
CA PHE A 81 0.28 -5.11 8.65
C PHE A 81 -0.49 -5.94 9.68
N ALA A 82 -0.27 -7.26 9.74
CA ALA A 82 -0.88 -8.11 10.76
C ALA A 82 -0.46 -7.71 12.19
N ALA A 83 0.82 -7.37 12.39
CA ALA A 83 1.29 -6.86 13.67
C ALA A 83 0.74 -5.47 13.99
N PHE A 84 0.59 -4.61 12.98
CA PHE A 84 -0.02 -3.29 13.12
C PHE A 84 -1.50 -3.38 13.54
N ILE A 85 -2.31 -4.17 12.83
CA ILE A 85 -3.72 -4.41 13.19
C ILE A 85 -3.85 -5.05 14.57
N ALA A 86 -2.93 -5.94 14.96
CA ALA A 86 -2.93 -6.56 16.27
C ALA A 86 -2.59 -5.60 17.43
N ASP A 87 -1.94 -4.46 17.14
CA ASP A 87 -1.62 -3.41 18.11
C ASP A 87 -2.78 -2.40 18.24
N LEU A 88 -3.61 -2.25 17.21
CA LEU A 88 -4.75 -1.33 17.18
C LEU A 88 -5.95 -1.85 17.99
N GLU A 89 -6.68 -0.92 18.61
CA GLU A 89 -7.98 -1.20 19.22
C GLU A 89 -9.09 -1.34 18.16
N LEU A 90 -10.20 -1.99 18.52
CA LEU A 90 -11.35 -2.16 17.60
C LEU A 90 -11.85 -0.82 17.02
N ASP A 91 -11.89 0.24 17.85
CA ASP A 91 -12.29 1.58 17.43
C ASP A 91 -11.31 2.17 16.39
N GLU A 92 -10.00 1.89 16.57
CA GLU A 92 -8.95 2.32 15.64
C GLU A 92 -8.95 1.53 14.34
N ILE A 93 -9.28 0.24 14.38
CA ILE A 93 -9.43 -0.60 13.18
C ILE A 93 -10.63 -0.11 12.35
N ILE A 94 -11.74 0.24 13.00
CA ILE A 94 -12.93 0.77 12.34
C ILE A 94 -12.66 2.14 11.73
N ALA A 95 -11.93 3.00 12.46
CA ALA A 95 -11.53 4.33 11.99
C ALA A 95 -10.30 4.30 11.07
N LEU A 96 -9.77 3.12 10.73
CA LEU A 96 -8.54 3.00 9.97
C LEU A 96 -8.76 3.53 8.55
N THR A 97 -7.91 4.48 8.17
CA THR A 97 -7.91 5.05 6.82
C THR A 97 -6.74 4.54 5.99
N VAL A 98 -6.91 4.54 4.66
CA VAL A 98 -5.83 4.22 3.71
C VAL A 98 -4.63 5.13 3.94
N GLY A 99 -4.84 6.40 4.28
CA GLY A 99 -3.77 7.34 4.58
C GLY A 99 -2.91 6.93 5.78
N GLN A 100 -3.52 6.43 6.86
CA GLN A 100 -2.78 5.93 8.02
C GLN A 100 -1.94 4.70 7.67
N LEU A 101 -2.51 3.81 6.86
CA LEU A 101 -1.78 2.62 6.42
C LEU A 101 -0.60 2.99 5.51
N VAL A 102 -0.78 3.92 4.58
CA VAL A 102 0.30 4.45 3.73
C VAL A 102 1.42 5.05 4.58
N ASP A 103 1.10 5.87 5.58
CA ASP A 103 2.10 6.47 6.47
C ASP A 103 2.87 5.40 7.26
N HIS A 104 2.17 4.38 7.78
CA HIS A 104 2.77 3.24 8.46
C HIS A 104 3.74 2.45 7.57
N VAL A 105 3.35 2.19 6.32
CA VAL A 105 4.18 1.49 5.32
C VAL A 105 5.43 2.30 5.01
N VAL A 106 5.28 3.59 4.71
CA VAL A 106 6.40 4.50 4.41
C VAL A 106 7.37 4.57 5.60
N ALA A 107 6.85 4.68 6.83
CA ALA A 107 7.66 4.69 8.03
C ALA A 107 8.44 3.37 8.21
N SER A 108 7.79 2.23 7.99
CA SER A 108 8.39 0.90 8.14
C SER A 108 9.47 0.63 7.07
N LEU A 109 9.23 1.05 5.83
CA LEU A 109 10.20 0.98 4.75
C LEU A 109 11.45 1.83 5.06
N ARG A 110 11.27 3.07 5.52
CA ARG A 110 12.38 3.96 5.92
C ARG A 110 13.14 3.47 7.15
N ALA A 111 12.45 2.82 8.09
CA ALA A 111 13.09 2.26 9.28
C ALA A 111 14.01 1.08 8.92
N THR A 112 13.61 0.27 7.94
CA THR A 112 14.39 -0.88 7.46
C THR A 112 15.68 -0.47 6.74
N GLU A 113 15.72 0.68 6.07
CA GLU A 113 16.93 1.19 5.38
C GLU A 113 18.07 1.61 6.33
N ARG A 114 17.80 1.72 7.64
CA ARG A 114 18.81 2.11 8.64
C ARG A 114 19.32 0.97 9.53
N GLY A 115 18.86 -0.26 9.30
CA GLY A 115 19.29 -1.47 10.01
C GLY A 115 20.34 -2.26 9.23
#